data_AF-A0A373FUH1-F1
#
_entry.id   AF-A0A373FUH1-F1
#
_cell.length_a   1.000
_cell.length_b   1.000
_cell.length_c   1.000
_cell.angle_alpha   90.00
_cell.angle_beta   90.00
_cell.angle_gamma   90.00
#
_symmetry.space_group_name_H-M   'P 1'
#
loop_
_entity.id
_entity.type
_entity.pdbx_description
1 polymer ?
#
loop_
_entity_poly.entity_id
_entity_poly.type
_entity_poly.pdbx_seq_one_letter_code
_entity_poly.pdbx_strand_id
1 'polypeptide(L)'
;METTDYKLYSYKMKHDNRFAPNPLFGVLTLATCKPAMRRNTKIGNWIAGWTSKQLKDSPTEVGKEKLVYLAKVTQKLSFAEYWEK
;
A
#
# COMPACT_ATOMS: atom_id res chain seq x y z
N MET A 1 -22.60 -1.85 -20.72
CA MET A 1 -21.20 -2.02 -20.28
C MET A 1 -21.16 -1.78 -18.79
N GLU A 2 -20.84 -2.79 -17.98
CA GLU A 2 -20.55 -2.55 -16.56
C GLU A 2 -19.23 -1.77 -16.47
N THR A 3 -19.29 -0.53 -16.03
CA THR A 3 -18.09 0.23 -15.70
C THR A 3 -17.60 -0.24 -14.35
N THR A 4 -16.58 -1.11 -14.34
CA THR A 4 -15.89 -1.46 -13.10
C THR A 4 -15.15 -0.21 -12.60
N ASP A 5 -15.67 0.42 -11.56
CA ASP A 5 -15.12 1.67 -11.00
C ASP A 5 -13.84 1.36 -10.20
N TYR A 6 -12.70 1.39 -10.89
CA TYR A 6 -11.39 1.16 -10.29
C TYR A 6 -10.92 2.42 -9.56
N LYS A 7 -10.57 2.28 -8.28
CA LYS A 7 -10.03 3.38 -7.47
C LYS A 7 -8.53 3.21 -7.24
N LEU A 8 -7.80 4.31 -7.33
CA LEU A 8 -6.40 4.40 -6.89
C LEU A 8 -6.34 5.11 -5.54
N TYR A 9 -5.84 4.42 -4.53
CA TYR A 9 -5.44 5.01 -3.26
C TYR A 9 -3.97 5.39 -3.32
N SER A 10 -3.65 6.67 -3.13
CA SER A 10 -2.27 7.15 -3.08
C SER A 10 -1.94 7.70 -1.70
N TYR A 11 -0.71 7.49 -1.21
CA TYR A 11 -0.25 8.10 0.03
C TYR A 11 1.26 8.31 0.06
N LYS A 12 1.70 9.29 0.86
CA LYS A 12 3.10 9.55 1.19
C LYS A 12 3.55 8.64 2.34
N MET A 13 4.62 7.88 2.13
CA MET A 13 5.19 6.96 3.12
C MET A 13 5.99 7.71 4.18
N LYS A 14 5.79 7.37 5.46
CA LYS A 14 6.55 7.98 6.57
C LYS A 14 7.78 7.17 6.95
N HIS A 15 7.61 5.84 7.01
CA HIS A 15 8.65 4.89 7.35
C HIS A 15 8.51 3.68 6.43
N ASP A 16 9.63 3.04 6.12
CA ASP A 16 9.65 1.73 5.49
C ASP A 16 10.61 0.83 6.28
N ASN A 17 10.04 0.03 7.18
CA ASN A 17 10.75 -0.99 7.94
C ASN A 17 10.37 -2.40 7.45
N ARG A 18 9.85 -2.53 6.23
CA ARG A 18 9.32 -3.77 5.64
C ARG A 18 8.11 -4.38 6.38
N PHE A 19 7.57 -3.70 7.39
CA PHE A 19 6.40 -4.17 8.13
C PHE A 19 5.07 -3.84 7.42
N ALA A 20 5.01 -2.70 6.74
CA ALA A 20 3.90 -2.26 5.92
C ALA A 20 4.32 -1.05 5.04
N PRO A 21 4.42 -1.16 3.71
CA PRO A 21 4.12 -2.34 2.90
C PRO A 21 5.06 -3.50 3.25
N ASN A 22 4.52 -4.69 3.47
CA ASN A 22 5.32 -5.91 3.64
C ASN A 22 5.33 -6.64 2.30
N PRO A 23 6.45 -6.69 1.55
CA PRO A 23 6.56 -7.42 0.29
C PRO A 23 7.00 -8.89 0.46
N LEU A 24 7.19 -9.36 1.69
CA LEU A 24 7.72 -10.68 1.98
C LEU A 24 6.61 -11.76 1.91
N PHE A 25 7.03 -13.03 1.91
CA PHE A 25 6.13 -14.18 2.04
C PHE A 25 5.05 -14.28 0.95
N GLY A 26 5.36 -13.77 -0.25
CA GLY A 26 4.50 -13.88 -1.42
C GLY A 26 3.26 -12.98 -1.41
N VAL A 27 3.07 -12.12 -0.41
CA VAL A 27 1.94 -11.18 -0.36
C VAL A 27 2.41 -9.78 -0.01
N LEU A 28 2.15 -8.82 -0.91
CA LEU A 28 2.35 -7.40 -0.64
C LEU A 28 1.19 -6.84 0.19
N THR A 29 1.39 -6.59 1.49
CA THR A 29 0.31 -6.19 2.41
C THR A 29 0.52 -4.88 3.12
N LEU A 30 -0.58 -4.25 3.54
CA LEU A 30 -0.62 -3.14 4.49
C LEU A 30 -1.25 -3.54 5.84
N ALA A 31 -1.15 -4.82 6.22
CA ALA A 31 -1.92 -5.40 7.32
C ALA A 31 -1.86 -4.60 8.63
N THR A 32 -0.73 -3.97 8.92
CA THR A 32 -0.49 -3.23 10.17
C THR A 32 -0.55 -1.71 10.01
N CYS A 33 -0.77 -1.19 8.79
CA CYS A 33 -0.83 0.24 8.51
C CYS A 33 -2.16 0.64 7.84
N LYS A 34 -2.40 1.94 7.65
CA LYS A 34 -3.53 2.52 6.87
C LYS A 34 -4.91 1.85 7.10
N PRO A 35 -5.42 1.77 8.35
CA PRO A 35 -6.67 1.04 8.67
C PRO A 35 -7.89 1.54 7.88
N ALA A 36 -8.01 2.85 7.63
CA ALA A 36 -9.08 3.41 6.83
C ALA A 36 -9.03 2.94 5.36
N MET A 37 -7.84 2.85 4.76
CA MET A 37 -7.67 2.35 3.40
C MET A 37 -7.97 0.85 3.33
N ARG A 38 -7.49 0.07 4.31
CA ARG A 38 -7.79 -1.37 4.42
C ARG A 38 -9.29 -1.67 4.50
N ARG A 39 -10.03 -0.89 5.31
CA ARG A 39 -11.49 -1.04 5.42
C ARG A 39 -12.22 -0.78 4.11
N ASN A 40 -11.84 0.29 3.40
CA ASN A 40 -12.62 0.81 2.29
C ASN A 40 -12.21 0.30 0.89
N THR A 41 -10.98 -0.19 0.73
CA THR A 41 -10.54 -0.67 -0.59
C THR A 41 -11.31 -1.92 -1.03
N LYS A 42 -11.37 -2.19 -2.33
CA LYS A 42 -12.09 -3.33 -2.93
C LYS A 42 -11.14 -4.11 -3.84
N ILE A 43 -11.46 -5.37 -4.12
CA ILE A 43 -10.73 -6.15 -5.12
C ILE A 43 -10.79 -5.40 -6.46
N GLY A 44 -9.65 -5.33 -7.14
CA GLY A 44 -9.47 -4.57 -8.38
C GLY A 44 -8.90 -3.16 -8.18
N ASN A 45 -9.05 -2.55 -7.01
CA ASN A 45 -8.47 -1.24 -6.72
C ASN A 45 -6.94 -1.29 -6.65
N TRP A 46 -6.32 -0.13 -6.78
CA TRP A 46 -4.88 0.05 -6.73
C TRP A 46 -4.45 0.84 -5.51
N ILE A 47 -3.25 0.58 -5.03
CA ILE A 47 -2.60 1.29 -3.92
C ILE A 47 -1.21 1.70 -4.36
N ALA A 48 -0.90 2.99 -4.26
CA ALA A 48 0.40 3.55 -4.57
C ALA A 48 1.03 4.20 -3.33
N GLY A 49 2.22 3.72 -2.95
CA GLY A 49 3.06 4.35 -1.93
C GLY A 49 4.12 5.21 -2.58
N TRP A 50 4.26 6.45 -2.13
CA TRP A 50 5.19 7.44 -2.68
C TRP A 50 6.22 7.86 -1.62
N THR A 51 7.40 8.27 -2.06
CA THR A 51 8.40 8.87 -1.17
C THR A 51 7.85 10.13 -0.51
N SER A 52 8.43 10.51 0.63
CA SER A 52 8.07 11.74 1.34
C SER A 52 9.28 12.32 2.06
N LYS A 53 9.18 13.58 2.47
CA LYS A 53 10.18 14.24 3.32
C LYS A 53 10.47 13.51 4.64
N GLN A 54 9.53 12.70 5.13
CA GLN A 54 9.67 11.97 6.39
C GLN A 54 10.36 10.61 6.24
N LEU A 55 10.48 10.11 5.01
CA LEU A 55 11.08 8.81 4.74
C LEU A 55 12.61 8.94 4.85
N LYS A 56 13.17 8.46 5.97
CA LYS A 56 14.59 8.63 6.36
C LYS A 56 15.57 8.28 5.23
N ASP A 57 15.32 7.20 4.51
CA ASP A 57 16.25 6.66 3.50
C ASP A 57 15.96 7.19 2.08
N SER A 58 15.11 8.21 1.97
CA SER A 58 14.76 8.83 0.70
C SER A 58 14.84 10.35 0.82
N PRO A 59 15.96 10.98 0.44
CA PRO A 59 16.11 12.44 0.46
C PRO A 59 15.36 13.06 -0.71
N THR A 60 14.07 12.78 -0.85
CA THR A 60 13.27 13.31 -1.95
C THR A 60 12.79 14.72 -1.63
N GLU A 61 13.15 15.65 -2.50
CA GLU A 61 12.65 17.02 -2.46
C GLU A 61 11.12 17.05 -2.66
N VAL A 62 10.48 18.05 -2.05
CA VAL A 62 9.04 18.29 -2.24
C VAL A 62 8.78 18.56 -3.73
N GLY A 63 7.78 17.88 -4.29
CA GLY A 63 7.43 17.97 -5.71
C GLY A 63 8.23 17.03 -6.62
N LYS A 64 9.20 16.27 -6.09
CA LYS A 64 9.95 15.23 -6.83
C LYS A 64 9.65 13.82 -6.32
N GLU A 65 8.50 13.61 -5.69
CA GLU A 65 8.23 12.33 -5.05
C GLU A 65 8.17 11.18 -6.04
N LYS A 66 8.84 10.09 -5.67
CA LYS A 66 8.98 8.90 -6.50
C LYS A 66 7.98 7.85 -6.04
N LEU A 67 7.48 7.05 -6.99
CA LEU A 67 6.69 5.88 -6.68
C LEU A 67 7.60 4.82 -6.06
N VAL A 68 7.26 4.36 -4.85
CA VAL A 68 7.98 3.30 -4.14
C VAL A 68 7.39 1.94 -4.51
N TYR A 69 6.06 1.84 -4.50
CA TYR A 69 5.37 0.63 -4.93
C TYR A 69 3.98 0.94 -5.47
N LEU A 70 3.50 0.04 -6.33
CA LEU A 70 2.14 0.01 -6.85
C LEU A 70 1.59 -1.41 -6.70
N ALA A 71 0.44 -1.55 -6.04
CA ALA A 71 -0.17 -2.84 -5.74
C ALA A 71 -1.63 -2.87 -6.19
N LYS A 72 -2.03 -3.92 -6.91
CA LYS A 72 -3.44 -4.21 -7.18
C LYS A 72 -3.99 -5.06 -6.03
N VAL A 73 -5.14 -4.69 -5.50
CA VAL A 73 -5.84 -5.47 -4.48
C VAL A 73 -6.46 -6.70 -5.16
N THR A 74 -5.89 -7.86 -4.89
CA THR A 74 -6.39 -9.15 -5.40
C THR A 74 -7.24 -9.90 -4.38
N GLN A 75 -7.01 -9.67 -3.08
CA GLN A 75 -7.68 -10.34 -1.99
C GLN A 75 -7.76 -9.47 -0.73
N LYS A 76 -8.69 -9.79 0.16
CA LYS A 76 -8.73 -9.27 1.54
C LYS A 76 -8.51 -10.43 2.50
N LEU A 77 -7.44 -10.33 3.29
CA LEU A 77 -7.11 -11.30 4.32
C LEU A 77 -7.56 -10.77 5.69
N SER A 78 -8.07 -11.67 6.52
CA SER A 78 -8.11 -11.49 7.96
C SER A 78 -6.69 -11.48 8.55
N PHE A 79 -6.56 -11.04 9.81
CA PHE A 79 -5.27 -11.08 10.48
C PHE A 79 -4.76 -12.51 10.69
N ALA A 80 -5.65 -13.47 10.95
CA ALA A 80 -5.30 -14.88 11.07
C ALA A 80 -4.69 -15.41 9.76
N GLU A 81 -5.38 -15.22 8.63
CA GLU A 81 -4.89 -15.67 7.32
C GLU A 81 -3.57 -15.00 6.92
N TYR A 82 -3.36 -13.73 7.31
CA TYR A 82 -2.10 -13.03 7.03
C TYR A 82 -0.94 -13.55 7.90
N TRP A 83 -1.19 -13.99 9.14
CA TRP A 83 -0.17 -14.58 10.02
C TRP A 83 0.24 -16.00 9.62
N GLU A 84 -0.55 -16.67 8.79
CA GLU A 84 -0.25 -17.98 8.21
C GLU A 84 0.55 -17.89 6.90
N LYS A 85 0.83 -16.68 6.40
CA LYS A 85 1.64 -16.46 5.19
C LYS A 85 3.12 -16.38 5.48
#